data_AF-A0A6P0SQ18-F1
#
_entry.id   AF-A0A6P0SQ18-F1
#
_cell.length_a   1.000
_cell.length_b   1.000
_cell.length_c   1.000
_cell.angle_alpha   90.00
_cell.angle_beta   90.00
_cell.angle_gamma   90.00
#
_symmetry.space_group_name_H-M   'P 1'
#
loop_
_entity.id
_entity.type
_entity.pdbx_description
1 polymer ?
#
loop_
_entity_poly.entity_id
_entity_poly.type
_entity_poly.pdbx_seq_one_letter_code
_entity_poly.pdbx_strand_id
1 'polypeptide(L)'
;TYWLARTFLKFSIPFMSPPNLVVMRSIVPELLQEQATPENIVRESLELLFNQERRQQTLKNYQEMRQLLGEVGVCDRAAQEIFQLMS
;
A
#
# COMPACT_ATOMS: atom_id res chain seq x y z
N THR A 1 -18.65 -8.09 7.96
CA THR A 1 -18.73 -8.21 6.48
C THR A 1 -17.47 -8.79 5.83
N TYR A 2 -16.24 -8.50 6.30
CA TYR A 2 -15.00 -9.10 5.76
C TYR A 2 -14.93 -10.64 5.85
N TRP A 3 -15.50 -11.24 6.91
CA TRP A 3 -15.55 -12.70 7.06
C TRP A 3 -16.27 -13.39 5.89
N LEU A 4 -17.33 -12.77 5.35
CA LEU A 4 -18.05 -13.29 4.17
C LEU A 4 -17.18 -13.22 2.91
N ALA A 5 -16.45 -12.12 2.71
CA ALA A 5 -15.52 -12.00 1.58
C ALA A 5 -14.41 -13.07 1.64
N ARG A 6 -13.83 -13.33 2.82
CA ARG A 6 -12.77 -14.35 3.00
C ARG A 6 -13.26 -15.79 2.79
N THR A 7 -14.51 -16.09 3.14
CA THR A 7 -15.08 -17.45 3.02
C THR A 7 -15.49 -17.78 1.58
N PHE A 8 -15.96 -16.80 0.80
CA PHE A 8 -16.41 -17.02 -0.59
C PHE A 8 -15.36 -16.69 -1.65
N LEU A 9 -14.47 -15.73 -1.39
CA LEU A 9 -13.33 -15.40 -2.25
C LEU A 9 -12.10 -16.02 -1.60
N LYS A 10 -11.57 -17.11 -2.18
CA LYS A 10 -10.32 -17.79 -1.76
C LYS A 10 -9.05 -16.91 -1.92
N PHE A 11 -9.16 -15.59 -1.75
CA PHE A 11 -8.08 -14.63 -1.86
C PHE A 11 -7.61 -14.23 -0.46
N SER A 12 -6.44 -14.76 -0.05
CA SER A 12 -5.70 -14.21 1.08
C SER A 12 -4.88 -13.03 0.57
N ILE A 13 -5.42 -11.82 0.61
CA ILE A 13 -4.66 -10.62 0.28
C ILE A 13 -3.81 -10.26 1.53
N PRO A 14 -2.47 -10.27 1.45
CA PRO A 14 -1.61 -10.07 2.62
C PRO A 14 -1.63 -8.63 3.16
N PHE A 15 -2.05 -7.67 2.34
CA PHE A 15 -2.14 -6.24 2.66
C PHE A 15 -3.39 -5.63 2.02
N MET A 16 -3.97 -4.60 2.64
CA MET A 16 -5.18 -3.94 2.13
C MET A 16 -4.88 -2.58 1.50
N SER A 17 -3.81 -1.92 1.89
CA SER A 17 -3.47 -0.58 1.38
C SER A 17 -2.61 -0.66 0.11
N PRO A 18 -2.83 0.23 -0.89
CA PRO A 18 -1.97 0.27 -2.07
C PRO A 18 -0.47 0.39 -1.79
N PRO A 19 0.00 1.22 -0.82
CA PRO A 19 1.43 1.32 -0.52
C PRO A 19 2.05 -0.02 -0.09
N ASN A 20 1.35 -0.78 0.74
CA ASN A 20 1.85 -2.07 1.21
C ASN A 20 1.74 -3.16 0.14
N LEU A 21 0.72 -3.09 -0.73
CA LEU A 21 0.55 -4.01 -1.87
C LEU A 21 1.65 -3.84 -2.92
N VAL A 22 2.07 -2.61 -3.21
CA VAL A 22 3.15 -2.33 -4.18
C VAL A 22 4.48 -2.91 -3.72
N VAL A 23 4.81 -2.78 -2.43
CA VAL A 23 6.09 -3.23 -1.86
C VAL A 23 6.02 -4.66 -1.31
N MET A 24 4.82 -5.25 -1.25
CA MET A 24 4.56 -6.55 -0.61
C MET A 24 5.12 -6.63 0.83
N ARG A 25 5.01 -5.51 1.57
CA ARG A 25 5.49 -5.34 2.95
C ARG A 25 4.67 -4.28 3.65
N SER A 26 4.49 -4.40 4.97
CA SER A 26 3.87 -3.36 5.80
C SER A 26 4.82 -2.16 5.94
N ILE A 27 4.73 -1.21 5.02
CA ILE A 27 5.50 0.05 5.03
C ILE A 27 4.76 1.17 5.77
N VAL A 28 3.44 1.04 5.88
CA VAL A 28 2.54 1.87 6.70
C VAL A 28 1.60 0.99 7.54
N PRO A 29 1.18 1.44 8.73
CA PRO A 29 0.28 0.68 9.57
C PRO A 29 -1.10 0.49 8.90
N GLU A 30 -1.64 -0.73 8.99
CA GLU A 30 -3.00 -1.05 8.58
C GLU A 30 -3.81 -1.51 9.80
N LEU A 31 -4.66 -0.64 10.32
CA LEU A 31 -5.55 -0.96 11.44
C LEU A 31 -6.86 -1.52 10.88
N LEU A 32 -6.97 -2.84 10.78
CA LEU A 32 -8.12 -3.52 10.17
C LEU A 32 -9.18 -3.91 11.21
N GLN A 33 -10.45 -3.66 10.88
CA GLN A 33 -11.62 -4.07 11.68
C GLN A 33 -11.46 -3.65 13.15
N GLU A 34 -11.47 -4.59 14.08
CA GLU A 34 -11.35 -4.37 15.53
C GLU A 34 -10.01 -3.72 15.95
N GLN A 35 -9.01 -3.68 15.06
CA GLN A 35 -7.76 -2.96 15.34
C GLN A 35 -7.89 -1.44 15.16
N ALA A 36 -8.92 -0.96 14.46
CA ALA A 36 -9.17 0.47 14.21
C ALA A 36 -9.80 1.17 15.43
N THR A 37 -9.21 0.99 16.61
CA THR A 37 -9.65 1.66 17.84
C THR A 37 -8.98 3.02 17.98
N PRO A 38 -9.59 3.97 18.73
CA PRO A 38 -8.97 5.26 19.02
C PRO A 38 -7.55 5.12 19.60
N GLU A 39 -7.32 4.18 20.50
CA GLU A 39 -6.04 3.96 21.17
C GLU A 39 -4.96 3.53 20.18
N ASN A 40 -5.28 2.60 19.28
CA ASN A 40 -4.34 2.15 18.25
C ASN A 40 -4.07 3.26 17.24
N ILE A 41 -5.09 4.01 16.81
CA ILE A 41 -4.91 5.13 15.88
C ILE A 41 -3.98 6.18 16.49
N VAL A 42 -4.23 6.58 17.74
CA VAL A 42 -3.39 7.56 18.45
C VAL A 42 -1.97 7.03 18.59
N ARG A 43 -1.78 5.78 19.04
CA ARG A 43 -0.44 5.18 19.17
C ARG A 43 0.33 5.20 17.85
N GLU A 44 -0.26 4.67 16.78
CA GLU A 44 0.43 4.63 15.47
C GLU A 44 0.70 6.03 14.91
N SER A 45 -0.21 6.98 15.14
CA SER A 45 -0.02 8.38 14.73
C SER A 45 1.12 9.04 15.48
N LEU A 46 1.18 8.89 16.81
CA LEU A 46 2.23 9.45 17.65
C LEU A 46 3.59 8.85 17.30
N GLU A 47 3.65 7.54 17.08
CA GLU A 47 4.87 6.87 16.61
C GLU A 47 5.33 7.44 15.27
N LEU A 48 4.45 7.61 14.27
CA LEU A 48 4.85 8.18 12.98
C LEU A 48 5.25 9.67 13.07
N LEU A 49 4.68 10.43 14.02
CA LEU A 49 4.96 11.85 14.20
C LEU A 49 6.24 12.11 15.00
N PHE A 50 6.45 11.39 16.10
CA PHE A 50 7.46 11.70 17.10
C PHE A 50 8.61 10.71 17.16
N ASN A 51 8.44 9.46 16.70
CA ASN A 51 9.56 8.53 16.57
C ASN A 51 10.32 8.80 15.26
N GLN A 52 11.42 9.54 15.38
CA GLN A 52 12.19 9.98 14.22
C GLN A 52 12.75 8.81 13.39
N GLU A 53 13.20 7.73 14.03
CA GLU A 53 13.69 6.54 13.35
C GLU A 53 12.59 5.90 12.51
N ARG A 54 11.42 5.65 13.12
CA ARG A 54 10.27 5.07 12.43
C ARG A 54 9.82 5.94 11.26
N ARG A 55 9.73 7.26 11.46
CA ARG A 55 9.38 8.22 10.41
C ARG A 55 10.36 8.17 9.24
N GLN A 56 11.67 8.14 9.51
CA GLN A 56 12.69 8.06 8.47
C GLN A 56 12.61 6.74 7.70
N GLN A 57 12.36 5.63 8.39
CA GLN A 57 12.16 4.34 7.74
C GLN A 57 10.92 4.34 6.84
N THR A 58 9.80 4.90 7.28
CA THR A 58 8.60 5.04 6.44
C THR A 58 8.86 5.90 5.20
N LEU A 59 9.59 7.02 5.33
CA LEU A 59 9.97 7.86 4.19
C LEU A 59 10.86 7.11 3.19
N LYS A 60 11.84 6.35 3.67
CA LYS A 60 12.70 5.50 2.83
C LYS A 60 11.88 4.43 2.11
N ASN A 61 10.94 3.79 2.80
CA ASN A 61 10.04 2.82 2.19
C ASN A 61 9.16 3.46 1.10
N TYR A 62 8.69 4.69 1.29
CA TYR A 62 7.96 5.43 0.26
C TYR A 62 8.84 5.82 -0.94
N GLN A 63 10.14 6.06 -0.74
CA GLN A 63 11.07 6.28 -1.85
C GLN A 63 11.23 5.00 -2.68
N GLU A 64 11.43 3.85 -2.03
CA GLU A 64 11.47 2.54 -2.69
C GLU A 64 10.17 2.24 -3.44
N MET A 65 9.01 2.47 -2.82
CA MET A 65 7.70 2.30 -3.46
C MET A 65 7.57 3.14 -4.73
N ARG A 66 8.03 4.40 -4.71
CA ARG A 66 8.00 5.26 -5.90
C ARG A 66 8.89 4.74 -7.02
N GLN A 67 10.04 4.16 -6.70
CA GLN A 67 10.90 3.51 -7.70
C GLN A 67 10.22 2.30 -8.33
N LEU A 68 9.50 1.49 -7.53
CA LEU A 68 8.75 0.33 -8.04
C LEU A 68 7.58 0.71 -8.95
N LEU A 69 6.92 1.84 -8.70
CA LEU A 69 5.81 2.34 -9.55
C LEU A 69 6.29 2.83 -10.92
N GLY A 70 7.59 3.10 -11.08
CA GLY A 70 8.17 3.61 -12.31
C GLY A 70 7.82 5.08 -12.58
N GLU A 71 7.87 5.45 -13.85
CA GLU A 71 7.78 6.85 -14.27
C GLU A 71 6.34 7.25 -14.66
N VAL A 72 6.08 8.56 -14.59
CA VAL A 72 4.83 9.16 -15.09
C VAL A 72 4.66 8.89 -16.59
N GLY A 73 3.43 8.92 -17.11
CA GLY A 73 3.13 8.68 -18.53
C GLY A 73 2.64 7.26 -18.84
N VAL A 74 2.11 6.55 -17.85
CA VAL A 74 1.60 5.17 -18.03
C VAL A 74 0.49 5.08 -19.08
N CYS A 75 -0.38 6.09 -19.18
CA CYS A 75 -1.44 6.12 -20.18
C CYS A 75 -0.89 6.20 -21.60
N ASP A 76 0.10 7.06 -21.83
CA ASP A 76 0.72 7.24 -23.15
C ASP A 76 1.46 5.98 -23.57
N ARG A 77 2.25 5.39 -22.65
CA ARG A 77 2.92 4.11 -22.89
C ARG A 77 1.92 3.00 -23.21
N ALA A 78 0.84 2.89 -22.43
CA ALA A 78 -0.19 1.89 -22.68
C ALA A 78 -0.87 2.07 -24.05
N ALA A 79 -1.18 3.32 -24.45
CA ALA A 79 -1.75 3.59 -25.77
C ALA A 79 -0.78 3.20 -26.90
N GLN A 80 0.52 3.50 -26.74
CA GLN A 80 1.54 3.14 -27.72
C GLN A 80 1.67 1.62 -27.88
N GLU A 81 1.68 0.85 -26.79
CA GLU A 81 1.70 -0.62 -26.81
C GLU A 81 0.47 -1.20 -27.51
N ILE A 82 -0.73 -0.65 -27.26
CA ILE A 82 -1.96 -1.08 -27.94
C ILE A 82 -1.85 -0.87 -29.46
N PHE A 83 -1.36 0.29 -29.90
CA PHE A 83 -1.19 0.55 -31.33
C PHE A 83 -0.18 -0.41 -31.98
N GLN A 84 0.91 -0.76 -31.28
CA GLN A 84 1.89 -1.73 -31.77
C GLN A 84 1.31 -3.15 -31.92
N LEU A 85 0.36 -3.54 -31.07
CA LEU A 85 -0.31 -4.84 -31.18
C LEU A 85 -1.30 -4.92 -32.37
N MET A 86 -1.73 -3.78 -32.90
CA MET A 86 -2.68 -3.70 -34.01
C MET A 86 -2.01 -3.61 -35.39
N SER A 87 -0.71 -3.33 -35.44
CA SER A 87 0.12 -3.29 -36.65
C SER A 87 0.78 -4.63 -36.93
#